data_AF-A0A7S3AU18-F1
#
_entry.id   AF-A0A7S3AU18-F1
#
_cell.length_a   1.000
_cell.length_b   1.000
_cell.length_c   1.000
_cell.angle_alpha   90.00
_cell.angle_beta   90.00
_cell.angle_gamma   90.00
#
_symmetry.space_group_name_H-M   'P 1'
#
loop_
_entity.id
_entity.type
_entity.pdbx_description
1 polymer ?
#
loop_
_entity_poly.entity_id
_entity_poly.type
_entity_poly.pdbx_seq_one_letter_code
_entity_poly.pdbx_strand_id
1 'polypeptide(L)'
;CDLIVRFWSRDEALMFFESGGLHQPRPLIISVSHMLPREELLLDKQLLKPGIRNLLPKVSGSIYLERQIRRLMPDVHLCGHTHIPVDEMLEGVRYIQWPLGNPKQQKPGNETHITSCGGFLCLFDGMRHGEVPHLWTPSHELRRV
;
A
#
# COMPACT_ATOMS: atom_id res chain seq x y z
N CYS A 1 0.16 -16.17 3.78
CA CYS A 1 -1.23 -16.30 3.29
C CYS A 1 -1.52 -15.04 2.52
N ASP A 2 -1.36 -15.08 1.20
CA ASP A 2 -1.45 -13.88 0.36
C ASP A 2 -2.76 -13.94 -0.43
N LEU A 3 -3.55 -12.88 -0.33
CA LEU A 3 -4.83 -12.74 -1.00
C LEU A 3 -4.67 -11.76 -2.16
N ILE A 4 -4.83 -12.25 -3.39
CA ILE A 4 -4.88 -11.41 -4.58
C ILE A 4 -6.36 -11.11 -4.85
N VAL A 5 -6.74 -9.84 -4.74
CA VAL A 5 -8.10 -9.38 -5.06
C VAL A 5 -8.06 -8.69 -6.42
N ARG A 6 -8.93 -9.09 -7.34
CA ARG A 6 -9.11 -8.36 -8.60
C ARG A 6 -10.39 -7.56 -8.50
N PHE A 7 -10.30 -6.26 -8.73
CA PHE A 7 -11.47 -5.39 -8.79
C PHE A 7 -11.81 -5.12 -10.25
N TRP A 8 -13.08 -5.26 -10.58
CA TRP A 8 -13.67 -4.82 -11.84
C TRP A 8 -14.75 -3.81 -11.47
N SER A 9 -14.81 -2.68 -12.15
CA SER A 9 -16.03 -1.87 -12.14
C SER A 9 -17.16 -2.66 -12.81
N ARG A 10 -18.41 -2.31 -12.49
CA ARG A 10 -19.59 -2.97 -13.08
C ARG A 10 -19.58 -2.88 -14.60
N ASP A 11 -19.12 -1.76 -15.14
CA ASP A 11 -19.08 -1.51 -16.57
C ASP A 11 -17.95 -2.32 -17.24
N GLU A 12 -16.79 -2.47 -16.61
CA GLU A 12 -15.71 -3.36 -17.10
C GLU A 12 -16.13 -4.84 -17.08
N ALA A 13 -16.89 -5.26 -16.06
CA ALA A 13 -17.43 -6.61 -15.99
C ALA A 13 -18.44 -6.87 -17.13
N LEU A 14 -19.32 -5.91 -17.43
CA LEU A 14 -20.29 -6.01 -18.52
C LEU A 14 -19.61 -5.95 -19.90
N MET A 15 -18.66 -5.03 -20.11
CA MET A 15 -17.88 -4.94 -21.35
C MET A 15 -17.07 -6.22 -21.61
N PHE A 16 -16.56 -6.90 -20.57
CA PHE A 16 -15.85 -8.18 -20.71
C PHE A 16 -16.77 -9.30 -21.25
N PHE A 17 -18.01 -9.38 -20.78
CA PHE A 17 -18.97 -10.38 -21.27
C PHE A 17 -19.49 -10.05 -22.68
N GLU A 18 -19.60 -8.77 -23.03
CA GLU A 18 -20.21 -8.34 -24.31
C GLU A 18 -19.22 -8.23 -25.48
N SER A 19 -17.94 -7.94 -25.24
CA SER A 19 -17.00 -7.52 -26.30
C SER A 19 -16.18 -8.64 -26.96
N GLY A 20 -16.29 -9.89 -26.52
CA GLY A 20 -15.58 -11.02 -27.16
C GLY A 20 -14.05 -10.86 -27.29
N GLY A 21 -13.42 -9.99 -26.49
CA GLY A 21 -11.96 -9.87 -26.41
C GLY A 21 -11.27 -8.89 -27.36
N LEU A 22 -11.97 -7.99 -28.06
CA LEU A 22 -11.30 -6.97 -28.89
C LEU A 22 -11.11 -5.65 -28.12
N HIS A 23 -9.83 -5.33 -27.88
CA HIS A 23 -9.30 -4.07 -27.33
C HIS A 23 -9.79 -3.68 -25.92
N GLN A 24 -9.56 -4.55 -24.94
CA GLN A 24 -9.84 -4.23 -23.53
C GLN A 24 -8.70 -3.44 -22.89
N PRO A 25 -8.98 -2.33 -22.17
CA PRO A 25 -7.99 -1.75 -21.27
C PRO A 25 -7.59 -2.80 -20.23
N ARG A 26 -6.30 -2.86 -19.88
CA ARG A 26 -5.82 -3.82 -18.88
C ARG A 26 -6.60 -3.59 -17.57
N PRO A 27 -7.04 -4.66 -16.87
CA PRO A 27 -7.78 -4.50 -15.62
C PRO A 27 -6.90 -3.82 -14.56
N LEU A 28 -7.53 -3.01 -13.70
CA LEU A 28 -6.88 -2.46 -12.51
C LEU A 28 -6.56 -3.59 -11.53
N ILE A 29 -5.31 -3.70 -11.11
CA ILE A 29 -4.87 -4.73 -10.17
C ILE A 29 -4.47 -4.07 -8.84
N ILE A 30 -5.26 -4.36 -7.80
CA ILE A 30 -4.93 -4.01 -6.42
C ILE A 30 -4.54 -5.29 -5.68
N SER A 31 -3.30 -5.37 -5.23
CA SER A 31 -2.82 -6.52 -4.45
C SER A 31 -2.68 -6.16 -2.98
N VAL A 32 -2.80 -7.14 -2.10
CA VAL A 32 -2.76 -6.94 -0.66
C VAL A 32 -1.84 -7.98 -0.02
N SER A 33 -1.04 -7.56 0.93
CA SER A 33 -0.32 -8.46 1.81
C SER A 33 -0.19 -7.86 3.21
N HIS A 34 0.14 -8.66 4.21
CA HIS A 34 0.45 -8.09 5.52
C HIS A 34 1.90 -7.60 5.59
N MET A 35 2.83 -8.36 4.99
CA MET A 35 4.27 -8.10 5.03
C MET A 35 4.69 -7.08 3.96
N LEU A 36 5.89 -6.50 4.09
CA LEU A 36 6.45 -5.62 3.07
C LEU A 36 6.99 -6.47 1.89
N PRO A 37 6.60 -6.14 0.66
CA PRO A 37 7.12 -6.82 -0.53
C PRO A 37 8.52 -6.30 -0.94
N ARG A 38 8.92 -5.12 -0.46
CA ARG A 38 10.10 -4.38 -0.91
C ARG A 38 10.81 -3.79 0.31
N GLU A 39 12.13 -3.91 0.36
CA GLU A 39 12.93 -3.38 1.48
C GLU A 39 12.92 -1.85 1.50
N GLU A 40 12.78 -1.23 0.33
CA GLU A 40 12.74 0.22 0.14
C GLU A 40 11.51 0.88 0.79
N LEU A 41 10.49 0.09 1.14
CA LEU A 41 9.29 0.54 1.85
C LEU A 41 9.50 0.60 3.36
N LEU A 42 10.62 0.10 3.86
CA LEU A 42 10.99 0.21 5.26
C LEU A 42 11.77 1.52 5.46
N LEU A 43 11.47 2.25 6.54
CA LEU A 43 12.27 3.42 6.92
C LEU A 43 13.74 3.02 7.15
N ASP A 44 14.64 3.97 6.90
CA ASP A 44 16.04 3.83 7.29
C ASP A 44 16.11 3.39 8.76
N LYS A 45 16.93 2.38 9.04
CA LYS A 45 17.14 1.85 10.39
C LYS A 45 17.44 2.94 11.41
N GLN A 46 18.12 4.02 11.01
CA GLN A 46 18.45 5.13 11.89
C GLN A 46 17.21 5.88 12.39
N LEU A 47 16.16 5.94 11.57
CA LEU A 47 14.87 6.57 11.90
C LEU A 47 13.98 5.65 12.76
N LEU A 48 14.30 4.36 12.85
CA LEU A 48 13.58 3.43 13.71
C LEU A 48 13.95 3.65 15.18
N LYS A 49 12.93 3.58 16.05
CA LYS A 49 13.11 3.61 17.51
C LYS A 49 14.13 2.55 17.96
N PRO A 50 15.00 2.84 18.94
CA PRO A 50 16.08 1.93 19.37
C PRO A 50 15.60 0.51 19.68
N GLY A 51 14.42 0.36 20.29
CA GLY A 51 13.86 -0.94 20.66
C GLY A 51 13.42 -1.84 19.49
N ILE A 52 13.14 -1.27 18.31
CA ILE A 52 12.61 -2.02 17.15
C ILE A 52 13.60 -2.10 15.98
N ARG A 53 14.63 -1.24 15.95
CA ARG A 53 15.61 -1.09 14.86
C ARG A 53 16.24 -2.41 14.38
N ASN A 54 16.50 -3.34 15.28
CA ASN A 54 17.17 -4.61 14.96
C ASN A 54 16.21 -5.77 14.67
N LEU A 55 14.95 -5.64 15.08
CA LEU A 55 13.94 -6.68 14.95
C LEU A 55 13.10 -6.46 13.71
N LEU A 56 12.55 -5.26 13.54
CA LEU A 56 11.58 -4.93 12.49
C LEU A 56 12.08 -5.30 11.09
N PRO A 57 13.32 -4.95 10.66
CA PRO A 57 13.81 -5.33 9.33
C PRO A 57 13.85 -6.85 9.09
N LYS A 58 14.07 -7.65 10.15
CA LYS A 58 14.19 -9.10 10.05
C LYS A 58 12.84 -9.81 9.91
N VAL A 59 11.77 -9.16 10.34
CA VAL A 59 10.41 -9.75 10.39
C VAL A 59 9.43 -9.06 9.44
N SER A 60 9.85 -8.03 8.71
CA SER A 60 8.93 -7.24 7.88
C SER A 60 8.77 -7.76 6.45
N GLY A 61 9.74 -8.51 5.90
CA GLY A 61 9.80 -8.80 4.47
C GLY A 61 9.52 -10.25 4.07
N SER A 62 9.29 -10.47 2.77
CA SER A 62 9.26 -11.80 2.16
C SER A 62 9.80 -11.78 0.72
N ILE A 63 10.87 -12.53 0.46
CA ILE A 63 11.47 -12.66 -0.88
C ILE A 63 10.49 -13.32 -1.88
N TYR A 64 9.62 -14.22 -1.41
CA TYR A 64 8.63 -14.85 -2.27
C TYR A 64 7.54 -13.85 -2.67
N LEU A 65 7.12 -13.00 -1.75
CA LEU A 65 6.15 -11.94 -2.00
C LEU A 65 6.72 -10.90 -2.98
N GLU A 66 7.96 -10.49 -2.78
CA GLU A 66 8.67 -9.59 -3.70
C GLU A 66 8.61 -10.09 -5.15
N ARG A 67 8.94 -11.38 -5.35
CA ARG A 67 8.90 -12.01 -6.67
C ARG A 67 7.49 -12.09 -7.24
N GLN A 68 6.49 -12.33 -6.40
CA GLN A 68 5.09 -12.34 -6.82
C GLN A 68 4.65 -10.96 -7.29
N ILE A 69 4.98 -9.90 -6.55
CA ILE A 69 4.63 -8.53 -6.91
C ILE A 69 5.36 -8.08 -8.17
N ARG A 70 6.65 -8.39 -8.33
CA ARG A 70 7.39 -8.10 -9.58
C ARG A 70 6.81 -8.80 -10.80
N ARG A 71 6.26 -10.01 -10.65
CA ARG A 71 5.60 -10.73 -11.74
C ARG A 71 4.20 -10.21 -12.02
N LEU A 72 3.48 -9.85 -10.96
CA LEU A 72 2.10 -9.39 -11.06
C LEU A 72 2.00 -7.96 -11.60
N MET A 73 2.96 -7.10 -11.28
CA MET A 73 2.98 -5.67 -11.62
C MET A 73 1.62 -4.99 -11.33
N PRO A 74 1.16 -5.03 -10.07
CA PRO A 74 -0.12 -4.43 -9.71
C PRO A 74 -0.06 -2.90 -9.84
N ASP A 75 -1.20 -2.26 -10.06
CA ASP A 75 -1.29 -0.79 -10.02
C ASP A 75 -1.06 -0.27 -8.60
N VAL A 76 -1.61 -1.00 -7.62
CA VAL A 76 -1.44 -0.71 -6.20
C VAL A 76 -1.12 -1.99 -5.43
N HIS A 77 -0.18 -1.91 -4.49
CA HIS A 77 0.03 -2.92 -3.47
C HIS A 77 -0.17 -2.31 -2.08
N LEU A 78 -1.19 -2.80 -1.37
CA LEU A 78 -1.43 -2.49 0.03
C LEU A 78 -0.62 -3.46 0.91
N CYS A 79 0.21 -2.91 1.78
CA CYS A 79 0.95 -3.67 2.78
C CYS A 79 0.74 -3.10 4.19
N GLY A 80 1.23 -3.79 5.21
CA GLY A 80 1.10 -3.39 6.60
C GLY A 80 2.28 -3.81 7.45
N HIS A 81 2.00 -4.40 8.61
CA HIS A 81 2.98 -4.95 9.56
C HIS A 81 3.85 -3.93 10.29
N THR A 82 4.41 -2.92 9.62
CA THR A 82 5.39 -2.03 10.25
C THR A 82 4.80 -0.96 11.15
N HIS A 83 3.50 -0.67 11.01
CA HIS A 83 2.83 0.47 11.64
C HIS A 83 3.46 1.82 11.26
N ILE A 84 4.15 1.87 10.12
CA ILE A 84 4.70 3.09 9.55
C ILE A 84 3.85 3.44 8.31
N PRO A 85 3.23 4.63 8.25
CA PRO A 85 2.49 5.04 7.07
C PRO A 85 3.45 5.28 5.90
N VAL A 86 3.10 4.74 4.74
CA VAL A 86 3.87 4.85 3.50
C VAL A 86 2.90 5.04 2.34
N ASP A 87 3.27 5.90 1.41
CA ASP A 87 2.62 6.04 0.12
C ASP A 87 3.67 6.44 -0.91
N GLU A 88 4.19 5.44 -1.61
CA GLU A 88 5.37 5.60 -2.46
C GLU A 88 5.17 4.88 -3.80
N MET A 89 5.66 5.50 -4.88
CA MET A 89 5.69 4.90 -6.21
C MET A 89 7.06 4.26 -6.46
N LEU A 90 7.10 2.95 -6.63
CA LEU A 90 8.34 2.23 -6.96
C LEU A 90 8.16 1.39 -8.21
N GLU A 91 8.95 1.70 -9.25
CA GLU A 91 8.98 0.94 -10.51
C GLU A 91 7.60 0.76 -11.16
N GLY A 92 6.74 1.79 -11.08
CA GLY A 92 5.41 1.77 -11.68
C GLY A 92 4.31 1.13 -10.83
N VAL A 93 4.63 0.65 -9.62
CA VAL A 93 3.65 0.15 -8.64
C VAL A 93 3.52 1.16 -7.50
N ARG A 94 2.28 1.52 -7.11
CA ARG A 94 2.03 2.32 -5.89
C ARG A 94 1.98 1.41 -4.68
N TYR A 95 2.79 1.69 -3.66
CA TYR A 95 2.78 0.95 -2.41
C TYR A 95 2.20 1.81 -1.30
N ILE A 96 1.20 1.28 -0.61
CA ILE A 96 0.51 1.99 0.46
C ILE A 96 0.54 1.16 1.74
N GLN A 97 0.97 1.80 2.83
CA GLN A 97 0.76 1.34 4.19
C GLN A 97 -0.14 2.35 4.90
N TRP A 98 -1.33 1.90 5.30
CA TRP A 98 -2.30 2.72 6.04
C TRP A 98 -2.62 2.10 7.42
N PRO A 99 -1.63 2.06 8.33
CA PRO A 99 -1.80 1.39 9.61
C PRO A 99 -2.68 2.20 10.55
N LEU A 100 -3.70 1.56 11.12
CA LEU A 100 -4.47 2.13 12.21
C LEU A 100 -3.63 2.25 13.50
N GLY A 101 -2.80 1.23 13.76
CA GLY A 101 -2.04 1.11 15.01
C GLY A 101 -2.93 0.91 16.24
N ASN A 102 -2.29 0.82 17.42
CA ASN A 102 -3.00 0.79 18.69
C ASN A 102 -3.22 2.22 19.25
N PRO A 103 -4.09 2.41 20.26
CA PRO A 103 -4.39 3.74 20.80
C PRO A 103 -3.16 4.52 21.32
N LYS A 104 -2.09 3.84 21.75
CA LYS A 104 -0.85 4.52 22.15
C LYS A 104 -0.08 5.05 20.94
N GLN A 105 -0.05 4.28 19.85
CA GLN A 105 0.61 4.65 18.59
C GLN A 105 -0.11 5.78 17.84
N GLN A 106 -1.41 5.94 18.08
CA GLN A 106 -2.20 7.04 17.55
C GLN A 106 -2.04 8.35 18.34
N LYS A 107 -1.24 8.40 19.41
CA LYS A 107 -0.99 9.65 20.15
C LYS A 107 -0.07 10.57 19.35
N PRO A 108 -0.21 11.92 19.46
CA PRO A 108 0.68 12.87 18.83
C PRO A 108 2.17 12.52 19.03
N GLY A 109 2.93 12.48 17.93
CA GLY A 109 4.35 12.13 17.93
C GLY A 109 4.69 10.64 17.87
N ASN A 110 3.69 9.76 17.74
CA ASN A 110 3.90 8.31 17.51
C ASN A 110 3.59 7.88 16.07
N GLU A 111 3.96 6.63 15.75
CA GLU A 111 4.12 6.12 14.39
C GLU A 111 2.85 6.18 13.54
N THR A 112 1.67 5.98 14.14
CA THR A 112 0.39 5.95 13.44
C THR A 112 -0.46 7.18 13.70
N HIS A 113 0.13 8.25 14.25
CA HIS A 113 -0.58 9.51 14.43
C HIS A 113 -0.66 10.25 13.10
N ILE A 114 -1.85 10.21 12.50
CA ILE A 114 -2.14 10.88 11.24
C ILE A 114 -2.50 12.34 11.52
N THR A 115 -1.75 13.28 10.93
CA THR A 115 -1.86 14.72 11.20
C THR A 115 -2.88 15.45 10.33
N SER A 116 -3.29 14.89 9.19
CA SER A 116 -4.11 15.60 8.20
C SER A 116 -5.31 14.82 7.64
N CYS A 117 -5.30 13.47 7.67
CA CYS A 117 -6.37 12.64 7.09
C CYS A 117 -6.60 11.35 7.91
N GLY A 118 -7.24 11.41 9.07
CA GLY A 118 -7.55 10.21 9.87
C GLY A 118 -8.69 9.37 9.29
N GLY A 119 -8.78 8.09 9.67
CA GLY A 119 -9.90 7.20 9.35
C GLY A 119 -9.59 6.13 8.31
N PHE A 120 -10.64 5.54 7.72
CA PHE A 120 -10.49 4.55 6.67
C PHE A 120 -10.02 5.20 5.37
N LEU A 121 -8.97 4.65 4.75
CA LEU A 121 -8.52 5.06 3.43
C LEU A 121 -9.44 4.49 2.36
N CYS A 122 -10.13 5.35 1.61
CA CYS A 122 -10.81 4.94 0.39
C CYS A 122 -9.77 4.80 -0.72
N LEU A 123 -9.37 3.55 -1.03
CA LEU A 123 -8.38 3.29 -2.07
C LEU A 123 -8.97 3.29 -3.48
N PHE A 124 -10.21 2.81 -3.61
CA PHE A 124 -10.88 2.63 -4.88
C PHE A 124 -12.37 2.96 -4.73
N ASP A 125 -12.83 3.91 -5.54
CA ASP A 125 -14.24 4.27 -5.67
C ASP A 125 -14.75 3.82 -7.04
N GLY A 126 -15.54 2.74 -7.04
CA GLY A 126 -16.14 2.20 -8.27
C GLY A 126 -17.15 3.13 -8.93
N MET A 127 -17.71 4.10 -8.20
CA MET A 127 -18.63 5.10 -8.75
C MET A 127 -17.89 6.24 -9.46
N ARG A 128 -16.58 6.38 -9.22
CA ARG A 128 -15.70 7.38 -9.84
C ARG A 128 -14.67 6.75 -10.76
N HIS A 129 -14.94 5.56 -11.28
CA HIS A 129 -14.02 4.81 -12.14
C HIS A 129 -12.61 4.62 -11.55
N GLY A 130 -12.51 4.53 -10.22
CA GLY A 130 -11.25 4.21 -9.55
C GLY A 130 -10.29 5.38 -9.38
N GLU A 131 -10.79 6.60 -9.12
CA GLU A 131 -9.94 7.72 -8.69
C GLU A 131 -8.96 7.28 -7.59
N VAL A 132 -7.69 7.24 -7.95
CA VAL A 132 -6.57 6.93 -7.07
C VAL A 132 -6.32 8.22 -6.28
N PRO A 133 -6.62 8.30 -4.97
CA PRO A 133 -6.39 9.54 -4.24
C PRO A 133 -4.91 9.85 -4.35
N HIS A 134 -4.63 11.01 -4.91
CA HIS A 134 -3.39 11.77 -4.98
C HIS A 134 -2.35 11.29 -3.96
N LEU A 135 -1.11 11.07 -4.43
CA LEU A 135 0.08 10.80 -3.60
C LEU A 135 -0.05 11.49 -2.23
N TRP A 136 -0.27 10.68 -1.20
CA TRP A 136 -0.30 11.14 0.19
C TRP A 136 1.14 11.47 0.55
N THR A 137 1.50 12.75 0.38
CA THR A 137 2.82 13.22 0.81
C THR A 137 2.77 13.24 2.33
N PRO A 138 3.61 12.46 3.05
CA PRO A 138 3.88 12.80 4.43
C PRO A 138 4.37 14.25 4.41
N SER A 139 3.92 15.09 5.33
CA SER A 139 4.54 16.40 5.48
C SER A 139 6.06 16.17 5.52
N HIS A 140 6.79 16.96 4.74
CA HIS A 140 8.25 16.89 4.57
C HIS A 140 9.05 16.88 5.89
N GLU A 141 8.37 17.05 7.02
CA GLU A 141 8.85 17.03 8.40
C GLU A 141 9.14 15.63 8.96
N LEU A 142 8.47 14.56 8.50
CA LEU A 142 8.72 13.20 9.03
C LEU A 142 10.00 12.53 8.46
N ARG A 143 10.61 13.11 7.43
CA ARG A 143 11.95 12.70 6.95
C ARG A 143 13.10 13.38 7.71
N ARG A 144 12.79 14.24 8.70
CA ARG A 144 13.75 14.91 9.58
C ARG A 144 13.33 14.77 11.05
N VAL A 145 13.35 13.55 11.58
CA VAL A 145 13.39 13.34 13.03
C VAL A 145 14.34 12.20 13.35
#